data_AF-A0A914K5G0-F1
#
_entry.id   AF-A0A914K5G0-F1
#
_cell.length_a   1.000
_cell.length_b   1.000
_cell.length_c   1.000
_cell.angle_alpha   90.00
_cell.angle_beta   90.00
_cell.angle_gamma   90.00
#
_symmetry.space_group_name_H-M   'P 1'
#
loop_
_entity.id
_entity.type
_entity.pdbx_description
1 polymer ?
#
loop_
_entity_poly.entity_id
_entity_poly.type
_entity_poly.pdbx_seq_one_letter_code
_entity_poly.pdbx_strand_id
1 'polypeptide(L)'
;MNRPSHAGRTHQAANTKMTSKAQQISDYRRRLKDAMKSATENIVNLMNAIKINQNDETYKTPASVRPAQYNTVRYEVITRCMLIVKALEELQTLNNDVKSYMILRDFKSVNDAVLADENNWHNEMVRGKFENEEVRLVAYSIADSIDEEIAEHFYDDA
;
A
#
# COMPACT_ATOMS: atom_id res chain seq x y z
N MET A 1 52.57 4.99 2.08
CA MET A 1 51.35 4.31 1.58
C MET A 1 50.12 5.13 1.97
N ASN A 2 49.44 5.72 0.98
CA ASN A 2 48.25 6.55 1.18
C ASN A 2 47.01 5.70 0.84
N ARG A 3 46.07 5.50 1.76
CA ARG A 3 44.80 4.79 1.50
C ARG A 3 43.74 5.81 1.06
N PRO A 4 43.01 5.61 -0.04
CA PRO A 4 41.94 6.52 -0.44
C PRO A 4 40.69 6.35 0.43
N SER A 5 40.20 7.48 0.94
CA SER A 5 38.92 7.69 1.60
C SER A 5 37.76 7.25 0.68
N HIS A 6 36.93 6.31 1.14
CA HIS A 6 35.64 6.02 0.50
C HIS A 6 34.65 7.13 0.88
N ALA A 7 34.45 8.05 -0.05
CA ALA A 7 33.33 8.97 -0.05
C ALA A 7 32.02 8.17 -0.02
N GLY A 8 31.32 8.24 1.11
CA GLY A 8 29.97 7.69 1.24
C GLY A 8 29.05 8.36 0.24
N ARG A 9 28.56 7.58 -0.73
CA ARG A 9 27.39 7.94 -1.53
C ARG A 9 26.19 8.01 -0.59
N THR A 10 25.78 9.23 -0.24
CA THR A 10 24.45 9.47 0.28
C THR A 10 23.46 9.09 -0.81
N HIS A 11 22.82 7.94 -0.65
CA HIS A 11 21.62 7.63 -1.40
C HIS A 11 20.61 8.73 -1.07
N GLN A 12 20.35 9.60 -2.05
CA GLN A 12 19.22 10.51 -2.04
C GLN A 12 17.98 9.66 -1.78
N ALA A 13 17.46 9.73 -0.56
CA ALA A 13 16.14 9.22 -0.23
C ALA A 13 15.17 9.98 -1.13
N ALA A 14 14.66 9.28 -2.15
CA ALA A 14 13.58 9.79 -2.97
C ALA A 14 12.46 10.19 -2.01
N ASN A 15 12.22 11.50 -1.96
CA ASN A 15 11.14 12.12 -1.20
C ASN A 15 9.83 11.76 -1.88
N THR A 16 9.40 10.50 -1.72
CA THR A 16 8.07 10.05 -2.09
C THR A 16 7.14 10.70 -1.08
N LYS A 17 6.64 11.89 -1.43
CA LYS A 17 5.59 12.59 -0.70
C LYS A 17 4.53 11.57 -0.31
N MET A 18 4.41 11.30 1.00
CA MET A 18 3.28 10.55 1.55
C MET A 18 2.03 11.38 1.30
N THR A 19 1.40 11.21 0.15
CA THR A 19 0.02 11.63 -0.06
C THR A 19 -0.84 10.91 0.98
N SER A 20 -1.70 11.65 1.66
CA SER A 20 -2.60 11.07 2.66
C SER A 20 -3.38 9.89 2.06
N LYS A 21 -3.69 8.87 2.86
CA LYS A 21 -4.50 7.71 2.45
C LYS A 21 -5.78 8.14 1.72
N ALA A 22 -6.43 9.20 2.20
CA ALA A 22 -7.64 9.75 1.58
C ALA A 22 -7.36 10.33 0.19
N GLN A 23 -6.20 10.97 0.00
CA GLN A 23 -5.79 11.54 -1.27
C GLN A 23 -5.44 10.45 -2.29
N GLN A 24 -4.72 9.40 -1.88
CA GLN A 24 -4.42 8.25 -2.74
C GLN A 24 -5.71 7.53 -3.19
N ILE A 25 -6.65 7.30 -2.27
CA ILE A 25 -7.95 6.69 -2.62
C ILE A 25 -8.76 7.59 -3.55
N SER A 26 -8.76 8.91 -3.31
CA SER A 26 -9.41 9.89 -4.18
C SER A 26 -8.81 9.87 -5.59
N ASP A 27 -7.48 9.81 -5.69
CA ASP A 27 -6.77 9.72 -6.97
C ASP A 27 -7.10 8.43 -7.72
N TYR A 28 -7.16 7.28 -7.03
CA TYR A 28 -7.59 6.01 -7.64
C TYR A 28 -9.03 6.06 -8.15
N ARG A 29 -9.96 6.65 -7.38
CA ARG A 29 -11.35 6.85 -7.82
C ARG A 29 -11.46 7.73 -9.04
N ARG A 30 -10.70 8.84 -9.08
CA ARG A 30 -10.64 9.72 -10.25
C ARG A 30 -10.12 8.96 -11.47
N ARG A 31 -8.97 8.29 -11.36
CA ARG A 31 -8.36 7.51 -12.45
C ARG A 31 -9.33 6.46 -13.01
N LEU A 32 -10.02 5.72 -12.14
CA LEU A 32 -11.03 4.74 -12.53
C LEU A 32 -12.14 5.39 -13.36
N LYS A 33 -12.71 6.49 -12.86
CA LYS A 33 -13.81 7.19 -13.52
C LYS A 33 -13.39 7.73 -14.88
N ASP A 34 -12.23 8.35 -14.96
CA ASP A 34 -11.72 8.97 -16.19
C ASP A 34 -11.41 7.92 -17.25
N ALA A 35 -10.74 6.83 -16.87
CA ALA A 35 -10.43 5.73 -17.79
C ALA A 35 -11.69 5.02 -18.29
N MET A 36 -12.65 4.73 -17.41
CA MET A 36 -13.95 4.14 -17.80
C MET A 36 -14.75 5.05 -18.73
N LYS A 37 -14.80 6.34 -18.42
CA LYS A 37 -15.49 7.33 -19.25
C LYS A 37 -14.85 7.39 -20.65
N SER A 38 -13.53 7.51 -20.71
CA SER A 38 -12.78 7.52 -21.97
C SER A 38 -13.02 6.26 -22.79
N ALA A 39 -12.94 5.07 -22.19
CA ALA A 39 -13.20 3.82 -22.89
C ALA A 39 -14.63 3.77 -23.46
N THR A 40 -15.63 4.13 -22.64
CA THR A 40 -17.05 4.09 -23.04
C THR A 40 -17.33 5.08 -24.16
N GLU A 41 -16.89 6.33 -24.04
CA GLU A 41 -17.09 7.37 -25.05
C GLU A 41 -16.41 7.00 -26.38
N ASN A 42 -15.20 6.45 -26.34
CA ASN A 42 -14.51 6.01 -27.55
C ASN A 42 -15.19 4.80 -28.20
N ILE A 43 -15.74 3.86 -27.42
CA ILE A 43 -16.54 2.74 -27.97
C ILE A 43 -17.80 3.26 -28.66
N VAL A 44 -18.56 4.15 -28.01
CA VAL A 44 -19.77 4.73 -28.61
C VAL A 44 -19.45 5.44 -29.91
N ASN A 45 -18.39 6.25 -29.92
CA ASN A 45 -18.00 6.98 -31.12
C ASN A 45 -17.43 6.07 -32.21
N LEU A 46 -16.72 5.00 -31.84
CA LEU A 46 -16.27 3.98 -32.79
C LEU A 46 -17.46 3.32 -33.47
N MET A 47 -18.47 2.92 -32.70
CA MET A 47 -19.72 2.35 -33.24
C MET A 47 -20.44 3.32 -34.17
N ASN A 48 -20.42 4.62 -33.87
CA ASN A 48 -20.99 5.64 -34.75
C ASN A 48 -20.18 5.82 -36.05
N ALA A 49 -18.84 5.80 -35.96
CA ALA A 49 -17.96 5.99 -37.11
C ALA A 49 -17.99 4.80 -38.09
N ILE A 50 -18.17 3.58 -37.60
CA ILE A 50 -18.28 2.38 -38.46
C ILE A 50 -19.68 2.16 -39.04
N LYS A 51 -20.69 2.85 -38.51
CA LYS A 51 -22.08 2.69 -38.96
C LYS A 51 -22.25 3.27 -40.36
N ILE A 52 -22.46 2.41 -41.34
CA ILE A 52 -22.72 2.81 -42.72
C ILE A 52 -24.18 3.27 -42.83
N ASN A 53 -24.40 4.57 -42.99
CA ASN A 53 -25.71 5.11 -43.35
C ASN A 53 -25.91 4.99 -44.87
N GLN A 54 -26.83 4.13 -45.30
CA GLN A 54 -27.14 3.93 -46.74
C GLN A 54 -27.72 5.19 -47.42
N ASN A 55 -28.26 6.12 -46.63
CA ASN A 55 -28.82 7.39 -47.10
C ASN A 55 -27.79 8.54 -47.13
N ASP A 56 -26.55 8.29 -46.72
CA ASP A 56 -25.51 9.31 -46.62
C ASP A 56 -25.07 9.78 -48.01
N GLU A 57 -25.01 11.09 -48.25
CA GLU A 57 -24.57 11.69 -49.52
C GLU A 57 -23.13 11.31 -49.87
N THR A 58 -22.36 10.86 -48.88
CA THR A 58 -21.04 10.24 -49.00
C THR A 58 -21.05 9.02 -49.94
N TYR A 59 -22.16 8.28 -50.00
CA TYR A 59 -22.34 7.16 -50.95
C TYR A 59 -22.61 7.65 -52.39
N LYS A 60 -23.09 8.89 -52.54
CA LYS A 60 -23.46 9.53 -53.82
C LYS A 60 -22.34 10.42 -54.39
N THR A 61 -21.25 10.64 -53.65
CA THR A 61 -20.21 11.63 -54.01
C THR A 61 -19.25 11.12 -55.10
N PRO A 62 -18.66 12.02 -55.92
CA PRO A 62 -17.82 11.68 -57.06
C PRO A 62 -16.55 10.90 -56.68
N ALA A 63 -16.02 10.14 -57.64
CA ALA A 63 -14.90 9.21 -57.45
C ALA A 63 -13.60 9.83 -56.87
N SER A 64 -13.37 11.14 -56.98
CA SER A 64 -12.19 11.80 -56.43
C SER A 64 -12.26 12.11 -54.93
N VAL A 65 -13.46 12.22 -54.36
CA VAL A 65 -13.67 12.55 -52.93
C VAL A 65 -13.66 11.29 -52.05
N ARG A 66 -14.01 10.13 -52.66
CA ARG A 66 -14.11 8.83 -51.99
C ARG A 66 -12.83 8.38 -51.27
N PRO A 67 -11.61 8.52 -51.83
CA PRO A 67 -10.40 8.07 -51.14
C PRO A 67 -10.06 8.91 -49.91
N ALA A 68 -10.28 10.23 -49.98
CA ALA A 68 -10.00 11.14 -48.88
C ALA A 68 -10.97 10.90 -47.70
N GLN A 69 -12.28 10.81 -47.98
CA GLN A 69 -13.30 10.50 -46.96
C GLN A 69 -13.07 9.12 -46.33
N TYR A 70 -12.76 8.11 -47.15
CA TYR A 70 -12.42 6.77 -46.67
C TYR A 70 -11.23 6.78 -45.71
N ASN A 71 -10.15 7.50 -46.07
CA ASN A 71 -8.97 7.60 -45.20
C ASN A 71 -9.29 8.32 -43.89
N THR A 72 -10.10 9.39 -43.90
CA THR A 72 -10.51 10.09 -42.69
C THR A 72 -11.25 9.16 -41.72
N VAL A 73 -12.27 8.43 -42.19
CA VAL A 73 -13.03 7.49 -41.36
C VAL A 73 -12.11 6.37 -40.86
N ARG A 74 -11.23 5.86 -41.71
CA ARG A 74 -10.25 4.83 -41.33
C ARG A 74 -9.32 5.32 -40.20
N TYR A 75 -8.77 6.52 -40.31
CA TYR A 75 -7.91 7.09 -39.27
C TYR A 75 -8.66 7.39 -37.98
N GLU A 76 -9.91 7.85 -38.06
CA GLU A 76 -10.76 8.05 -36.90
C GLU A 76 -11.00 6.73 -36.15
N VAL A 77 -11.40 5.67 -36.87
CA VAL A 77 -11.62 4.33 -36.32
C VAL A 77 -10.36 3.80 -35.64
N ILE A 78 -9.20 3.87 -36.32
CA ILE A 78 -7.92 3.42 -35.75
C ILE A 78 -7.58 4.21 -34.49
N THR A 79 -7.75 5.53 -34.50
CA THR A 79 -7.47 6.40 -33.35
C THR A 79 -8.36 6.05 -32.16
N ARG A 80 -9.66 5.81 -32.39
CA ARG A 80 -10.59 5.42 -31.33
C ARG A 80 -10.22 4.06 -30.73
N CYS A 81 -9.87 3.08 -31.56
CA CYS A 81 -9.37 1.78 -31.08
C CYS A 81 -8.12 1.94 -30.20
N MET A 82 -7.14 2.76 -30.62
CA MET A 82 -5.94 3.02 -29.82
C MET A 82 -6.28 3.68 -28.47
N LEU A 83 -7.20 4.64 -28.45
CA LEU A 83 -7.64 5.31 -27.22
C LEU A 83 -8.36 4.36 -26.25
N ILE A 84 -9.15 3.41 -26.78
CA ILE A 84 -9.78 2.35 -25.97
C ILE A 84 -8.69 1.50 -25.32
N VAL A 85 -7.73 0.99 -26.10
CA VAL A 85 -6.64 0.15 -25.57
C VAL A 85 -5.86 0.90 -24.48
N LYS A 86 -5.51 2.16 -24.72
CA LYS A 86 -4.83 3.00 -23.72
C LYS A 86 -5.64 3.16 -22.43
N ALA A 87 -6.95 3.37 -22.53
CA ALA A 87 -7.81 3.45 -21.35
C ALA A 87 -7.86 2.12 -20.57
N LEU A 88 -7.84 0.99 -21.27
CA LEU A 88 -7.80 -0.34 -20.65
C LEU A 88 -6.45 -0.63 -19.97
N GLU A 89 -5.34 -0.22 -20.57
CA GLU A 89 -4.01 -0.31 -19.96
C GLU A 89 -3.91 0.52 -18.67
N GLU A 90 -4.52 1.71 -18.64
CA GLU A 90 -4.61 2.54 -17.44
C GLU A 90 -5.43 1.84 -16.33
N LEU A 91 -6.55 1.19 -16.69
CA LEU A 91 -7.33 0.39 -15.74
C LEU A 91 -6.53 -0.79 -15.18
N GLN A 92 -5.74 -1.47 -16.02
CA GLN A 92 -4.87 -2.56 -15.58
C GLN A 92 -3.76 -2.06 -14.65
N THR A 93 -3.16 -0.92 -14.97
CA THR A 93 -2.14 -0.28 -14.12
C THR A 93 -2.75 0.11 -12.77
N LEU A 94 -3.92 0.74 -12.78
CA LEU A 94 -4.66 1.08 -11.56
C LEU A 94 -4.98 -0.14 -10.69
N ASN A 95 -5.37 -1.26 -11.30
CA ASN A 95 -5.62 -2.50 -10.57
C ASN A 95 -4.36 -3.02 -9.86
N ASN A 96 -3.20 -2.94 -10.51
CA ASN A 96 -1.93 -3.32 -9.91
C ASN A 96 -1.50 -2.37 -8.79
N ASP A 97 -1.75 -1.06 -8.95
CA ASP A 97 -1.48 -0.06 -7.91
C ASP A 97 -2.32 -0.32 -6.66
N VAL A 98 -3.61 -0.63 -6.83
CA VAL A 98 -4.52 -0.95 -5.71
C VAL A 98 -4.06 -2.22 -4.99
N LYS A 99 -3.67 -3.27 -5.72
CA LYS A 99 -3.12 -4.50 -5.11
C LYS A 99 -1.86 -4.20 -4.30
N SER A 100 -0.94 -3.42 -4.86
CA SER A 100 0.29 -3.03 -4.19
C SER A 100 0.00 -2.21 -2.92
N TYR A 101 -0.97 -1.29 -2.99
CA TYR A 101 -1.43 -0.51 -1.85
C TYR A 101 -1.98 -1.39 -0.72
N MET A 102 -2.78 -2.41 -1.04
CA MET A 102 -3.34 -3.34 -0.05
C MET A 102 -2.25 -4.18 0.60
N ILE A 103 -1.36 -4.79 -0.20
CA ILE A 103 -0.24 -5.60 0.28
C ILE A 103 0.63 -4.80 1.27
N LEU A 104 1.06 -3.61 0.89
CA LEU A 104 1.94 -2.78 1.73
C LEU A 104 1.30 -2.38 3.05
N ARG A 105 -0.03 -2.20 3.07
CA ARG A 105 -0.73 -1.71 4.25
C ARG A 105 -1.12 -2.82 5.23
N ASP A 106 -1.50 -3.99 4.73
CA ASP A 106 -1.86 -5.13 5.58
C ASP A 106 -0.64 -5.63 6.37
N PHE A 107 0.50 -5.79 5.71
CA PHE A 107 1.73 -6.21 6.40
C PHE A 107 2.21 -5.18 7.43
N LYS A 108 2.11 -3.87 7.13
CA LYS A 108 2.47 -2.84 8.10
C LYS A 108 1.56 -2.90 9.33
N SER A 109 0.25 -3.04 9.14
CA SER A 109 -0.71 -3.10 10.25
C SER A 109 -0.49 -4.33 11.13
N VAL A 110 -0.22 -5.49 10.52
CA VAL A 110 0.09 -6.73 11.25
C VAL A 110 1.41 -6.58 12.00
N ASN A 111 2.45 -6.03 11.37
CA ASN A 111 3.74 -5.80 12.01
C ASN A 111 3.64 -4.83 13.20
N ASP A 112 2.89 -3.74 13.04
CA ASP A 112 2.64 -2.78 14.14
C ASP A 112 1.90 -3.44 15.31
N ALA A 113 0.93 -4.34 15.03
CA ALA A 113 0.20 -5.08 16.06
C ALA A 113 1.09 -6.12 16.79
N VAL A 114 1.94 -6.85 16.05
CA VAL A 114 2.90 -7.80 16.63
C VAL A 114 3.89 -7.09 17.53
N LEU A 115 4.44 -5.95 17.10
CA LEU A 115 5.35 -5.15 17.92
C LEU A 115 4.67 -4.60 19.17
N ALA A 116 3.40 -4.18 19.07
CA ALA A 116 2.65 -3.72 20.23
C ALA A 116 2.43 -4.86 21.25
N ASP A 117 2.08 -6.05 20.77
CA ASP A 117 1.90 -7.24 21.61
C ASP A 117 3.23 -7.65 22.27
N GLU A 118 4.32 -7.72 21.50
CA GLU A 118 5.66 -8.04 22.01
C GLU A 118 6.11 -7.09 23.12
N ASN A 119 5.85 -5.78 22.96
CA ASN A 119 6.12 -4.80 24.01
C ASN A 119 5.26 -5.03 25.26
N ASN A 120 3.99 -5.40 25.09
CA ASN A 120 3.12 -5.72 26.23
C ASN A 120 3.61 -6.96 26.98
N TRP A 121 3.95 -8.03 26.27
CA TRP A 121 4.55 -9.24 26.85
C TRP A 121 5.85 -8.95 27.58
N HIS A 122 6.72 -8.12 27.00
CA HIS A 122 7.96 -7.72 27.65
C HIS A 122 7.69 -7.01 28.99
N ASN A 123 6.75 -6.07 29.00
CA ASN A 123 6.37 -5.34 30.21
C ASN A 123 5.76 -6.26 31.28
N GLU A 124 4.87 -7.18 30.88
CA GLU A 124 4.30 -8.18 31.80
C GLU A 124 5.37 -9.10 32.38
N MET A 125 6.31 -9.56 31.57
CA MET A 125 7.42 -10.40 32.03
C MET A 125 8.31 -9.65 33.02
N VAL A 126 8.64 -8.39 32.73
CA VAL A 126 9.42 -7.54 33.64
C VAL A 126 8.69 -7.34 34.95
N ARG A 127 7.40 -7.02 34.92
CA ARG A 127 6.56 -6.88 36.10
C ARG A 127 6.52 -8.17 36.94
N GLY A 128 6.28 -9.31 36.30
CA GLY A 128 6.26 -10.60 36.98
C GLY A 128 7.60 -10.96 37.63
N LYS A 129 8.74 -10.53 37.06
CA LYS A 129 10.05 -10.68 37.71
C LYS A 129 10.16 -9.84 38.98
N PHE A 130 9.72 -8.58 38.95
CA PHE A 130 9.71 -7.73 40.13
C PHE A 130 8.78 -8.28 41.23
N GLU A 131 7.58 -8.72 40.87
CA GLU A 131 6.62 -9.31 41.82
C GLU A 131 7.20 -10.60 42.46
N ASN A 132 7.87 -11.46 41.68
CA ASN A 132 8.53 -12.65 42.23
C ASN A 132 9.73 -12.31 43.12
N GLU A 133 10.53 -11.30 42.75
CA GLU A 133 11.65 -10.84 43.57
C GLU A 133 11.16 -10.30 44.92
N GLU A 134 10.07 -9.53 44.92
CA GLU A 134 9.45 -9.01 46.12
C GLU A 134 8.98 -10.13 47.07
N VAL A 135 8.26 -11.12 46.54
CA VAL A 135 7.83 -12.29 47.32
C VAL A 135 9.03 -13.04 47.89
N ARG A 136 10.10 -13.19 47.10
CA ARG A 136 11.33 -13.86 47.56
C ARG A 136 12.01 -13.10 48.70
N LEU A 137 12.09 -11.77 48.61
CA LEU A 137 12.64 -10.92 49.66
C LEU A 137 11.82 -11.00 50.96
N VAL A 138 10.49 -11.00 50.84
CA VAL A 138 9.59 -11.19 52.00
C VAL A 138 9.80 -12.55 52.65
N ALA A 139 9.93 -13.61 51.86
CA ALA A 139 10.18 -14.95 52.39
C ALA A 139 11.52 -15.05 53.14
N TYR A 140 12.58 -14.44 52.63
CA TYR A 140 13.87 -14.37 53.34
C TYR A 140 13.77 -13.57 54.63
N SER A 141 13.09 -12.41 54.62
CA SER A 141 12.87 -11.61 55.83
C SER A 141 12.13 -12.38 56.92
N ILE A 142 11.11 -13.17 56.55
CA ILE A 142 10.40 -14.04 57.50
C ILE A 142 11.33 -15.13 58.04
N ALA A 143 12.13 -15.76 57.19
CA ALA A 143 13.08 -16.79 57.62
C ALA A 143 14.12 -16.22 58.62
N ASP A 144 14.72 -15.08 58.31
CA ASP A 144 15.66 -14.39 59.20
C ASP A 144 15.00 -14.04 60.55
N SER A 145 13.74 -13.57 60.52
CA SER A 145 12.99 -13.26 61.75
C SER A 145 12.76 -14.49 62.63
N ILE A 146 12.47 -15.64 62.00
CA ILE A 146 12.29 -16.92 62.71
C ILE A 146 13.63 -17.40 63.31
N ASP A 147 14.72 -17.30 62.55
CA ASP A 147 16.04 -17.69 63.02
C ASP A 147 16.50 -16.82 64.22
N GLU A 148 16.20 -15.52 64.20
CA GLU A 148 16.43 -14.61 65.33
C GLU A 148 15.60 -15.00 66.57
N GLU A 149 14.31 -15.28 66.40
CA GLU A 149 13.43 -15.73 67.49
C GLU A 149 13.91 -17.08 68.10
N ILE A 150 14.36 -18.02 67.26
CA ILE A 150 14.93 -19.29 67.74
C ILE A 150 16.23 -19.05 68.51
N ALA A 151 17.10 -18.17 68.01
CA ALA A 151 18.35 -17.81 68.68
C ALA A 151 18.10 -17.25 70.09
N GLU A 152 17.15 -16.32 70.22
CA GLU A 152 16.79 -15.70 71.51
C GLU A 152 16.18 -16.70 72.51
N HIS A 153 15.42 -17.70 72.04
CA HIS A 153 14.64 -18.56 72.93
C HIS A 153 15.23 -19.96 73.20
N PHE A 154 16.16 -20.44 72.35
CA PHE A 154 16.65 -21.81 72.43
C PHE A 154 18.17 -21.95 72.54
N TYR A 155 18.94 -20.86 72.40
CA TYR A 155 20.40 -20.90 72.49
C TYR A 155 21.00 -20.25 73.76
N ASP A 156 20.18 -19.64 74.63
CA ASP A 156 20.64 -19.04 75.90
C ASP A 156 20.74 -20.01 77.10
N ASP A 157 20.40 -21.30 76.93
CA ASP A 157 20.38 -22.33 78.00
C ASP A 157 21.40 -23.48 77.81
N ALA A 158 22.56 -23.21 77.19
CA ALA A 158 23.69 -24.17 77.06
C ALA A 158 25.00 -23.69 77.71
#